data_AF-A0A699XCB9-F1
#
_entry.id   AF-A0A699XCB9-F1
#
_cell.length_a   1.000
_cell.length_b   1.000
_cell.length_c   1.000
_cell.angle_alpha   90.00
_cell.angle_beta   90.00
_cell.angle_gamma   90.00
#
_symmetry.space_group_name_H-M   'P 1'
#
loop_
_entity.id
_entity.type
_entity.pdbx_description
1 polymer ?
#
loop_
_entity_poly.entity_id
_entity_poly.type
_entity_poly.pdbx_seq_one_letter_code
_entity_poly.pdbx_strand_id
1 'polypeptide(L)'
;MATVPPPPPAPSAPPRIVNGIPENGDIPDIKQIEEDSSPNLSLIPTRTDFRETALWQPALHTNKNGDVVLEFQMPEAVTRWQLL
;
A
#
# COMPACT_ATOMS: atom_id res chain seq x y z
N MET A 1 -59.69 -1.84 32.43
CA MET A 1 -58.70 -0.75 32.35
C MET A 1 -57.43 -1.33 31.73
N ALA A 2 -57.10 -0.99 30.49
CA ALA A 2 -55.89 -1.50 29.83
C ALA A 2 -54.75 -0.47 30.00
N THR A 3 -53.62 -0.88 30.56
CA THR A 3 -52.43 -0.04 30.78
C THR A 3 -51.59 0.00 29.51
N VAL A 4 -51.36 1.18 28.95
CA VAL A 4 -50.47 1.35 27.79
C VAL A 4 -49.02 1.12 28.25
N PRO A 5 -48.22 0.29 27.58
CA PRO A 5 -46.82 0.07 27.95
C PRO A 5 -45.99 1.35 27.76
N PRO A 6 -44.95 1.57 28.58
CA PRO A 6 -44.09 2.75 28.46
C PRO A 6 -43.38 2.75 27.10
N PRO A 7 -43.14 3.93 26.51
CA PRO A 7 -42.40 4.04 25.25
C PRO A 7 -40.98 3.48 25.43
N PRO A 8 -40.40 2.89 24.37
CA PRO A 8 -39.01 2.43 24.41
C PRO A 8 -38.07 3.59 24.75
N PRO A 9 -36.95 3.34 25.47
CA PRO A 9 -35.95 4.36 25.74
C PRO A 9 -35.45 4.94 24.42
N ALA A 10 -35.32 6.28 24.37
CA ALA A 10 -34.83 6.98 23.20
C ALA A 10 -33.45 6.42 22.78
N PRO A 11 -33.15 6.31 21.47
CA PRO A 11 -31.81 5.99 21.01
C PRO A 11 -30.81 6.97 21.63
N SER A 12 -29.68 6.49 22.15
CA SER A 12 -28.63 7.34 22.70
C SER A 12 -28.30 8.46 21.70
N ALA A 13 -28.51 9.71 22.10
CA ALA A 13 -28.22 10.85 21.25
C ALA A 13 -26.73 10.84 20.86
N PRO A 14 -26.37 11.12 19.60
CA PRO A 14 -24.97 11.22 19.21
C PRO A 14 -24.28 12.32 20.04
N PRO A 15 -23.00 12.14 20.38
CA PRO A 15 -22.27 13.08 21.22
C PRO A 15 -22.23 14.47 20.56
N ARG A 16 -22.49 15.51 21.36
CA ARG A 16 -22.43 16.89 20.92
C ARG A 16 -20.97 17.32 20.78
N ILE A 17 -20.60 17.79 19.58
CA ILE A 17 -19.25 18.30 19.28
C ILE A 17 -19.26 19.83 19.40
N VAL A 18 -18.39 20.38 20.25
CA VAL A 18 -18.12 21.82 20.35
C VAL A 18 -16.65 22.05 20.00
N ASN A 19 -16.38 22.88 18.99
CA ASN A 19 -15.02 23.20 18.54
C ASN A 19 -14.13 21.96 18.27
N GLY A 20 -14.72 20.88 17.77
CA GLY A 20 -14.01 19.63 17.44
C GLY A 20 -13.76 18.69 18.62
N ILE A 21 -14.24 19.02 19.81
CA ILE A 21 -14.09 18.20 21.02
C ILE A 21 -15.48 17.74 21.47
N PRO A 22 -15.67 16.45 21.79
CA PRO A 22 -16.91 15.99 22.41
C PRO A 22 -17.10 16.68 23.77
N GLU A 23 -18.31 17.22 24.00
CA GLU A 23 -18.66 17.98 25.21
C GLU A 23 -18.56 17.12 26.49
N ASN A 24 -18.84 15.82 26.37
CA ASN A 24 -18.47 14.83 27.37
C ASN A 24 -17.01 14.47 27.12
N GLY A 25 -16.13 14.70 28.09
CA GLY A 25 -14.65 14.65 27.99
C GLY A 25 -14.00 13.32 27.60
N ASP A 26 -14.66 12.51 26.78
CA ASP A 26 -14.13 11.35 26.09
C ASP A 26 -13.22 11.84 24.94
N ILE A 27 -12.03 12.33 25.30
CA ILE A 27 -10.97 12.60 24.32
C ILE A 27 -10.47 11.24 23.82
N PRO A 28 -10.61 10.90 22.52
CA PRO A 28 -10.03 9.66 22.00
C PRO A 28 -8.51 9.68 22.22
N ASP A 29 -7.96 8.55 22.67
CA ASP A 29 -6.51 8.38 22.83
C ASP A 29 -5.82 8.67 21.50
N ILE A 30 -4.95 9.71 21.48
CA ILE A 30 -4.23 10.16 20.29
C ILE A 30 -3.41 9.01 19.67
N LYS A 31 -3.05 7.98 20.46
CA LYS A 31 -2.37 6.77 19.95
C LYS A 31 -3.18 5.97 18.93
N GLN A 32 -4.52 6.00 18.99
CA GLN A 32 -5.35 5.27 18.02
C GLN A 32 -5.47 5.95 16.65
N ILE A 33 -5.11 7.23 16.54
CA ILE A 33 -5.27 8.00 15.29
C ILE A 33 -4.07 7.77 14.35
N GLU A 34 -2.93 7.30 14.85
CA GLU A 34 -1.71 7.14 14.06
C GLU A 34 -1.63 5.79 13.29
N GLU A 35 -2.29 4.74 13.76
CA GLU A 35 -2.16 3.38 13.18
C GLU A 35 -2.91 3.19 11.84
N ASP A 36 -4.01 3.91 11.60
CA ASP A 36 -4.85 3.74 10.40
C ASP A 36 -4.47 4.61 9.20
N SER A 37 -3.45 5.48 9.33
CA SER A 37 -3.08 6.43 8.27
C SER A 37 -1.97 5.94 7.33
N SER A 38 -1.34 4.80 7.63
CA SER A 38 -0.27 4.26 6.81
C SER A 38 -0.81 3.45 5.62
N PRO A 39 -0.41 3.74 4.37
CA PRO A 39 -0.86 2.97 3.21
C PRO A 39 -0.35 1.54 3.32
N ASN A 40 -1.23 0.56 3.14
CA ASN A 40 -0.86 -0.85 3.11
C ASN A 40 -0.06 -1.16 1.83
N LEU A 41 1.24 -1.44 1.97
CA LEU A 41 2.15 -1.73 0.87
C LEU A 41 2.40 -3.23 0.66
N SER A 42 1.69 -4.12 1.35
CA SER A 42 1.96 -5.57 1.32
C SER A 42 1.80 -6.20 -0.07
N LEU A 43 1.07 -5.53 -0.97
CA LEU A 43 0.87 -5.94 -2.36
C LEU A 43 1.92 -5.37 -3.33
N ILE A 44 2.78 -4.45 -2.87
CA ILE A 44 3.78 -3.78 -3.71
C ILE A 44 5.12 -4.52 -3.53
N PRO A 45 5.57 -5.31 -4.52
CA PRO A 45 6.83 -6.01 -4.41
C PRO A 45 7.99 -5.02 -4.39
N THR A 46 8.94 -5.26 -3.49
CA THR A 46 10.21 -4.54 -3.50
C THR A 46 11.15 -5.14 -4.53
N ARG A 47 12.00 -4.30 -5.11
CA ARG A 47 13.04 -4.76 -6.03
C ARG A 47 14.13 -5.48 -5.26
N THR A 48 14.68 -6.53 -5.87
CA THR A 48 15.64 -7.44 -5.26
C THR A 48 16.91 -7.66 -6.09
N ASP A 49 16.87 -7.49 -7.42
CA ASP A 49 18.05 -7.70 -8.28
C ASP A 49 18.74 -6.37 -8.63
N PHE A 50 19.87 -6.10 -7.96
CA PHE A 50 20.70 -4.91 -8.16
C PHE A 50 22.13 -5.22 -8.63
N ARG A 51 22.32 -6.31 -9.36
CA ARG A 51 23.65 -6.64 -9.91
C ARG A 51 24.21 -5.49 -10.76
N GLU A 52 25.51 -5.24 -10.64
CA GLU A 52 26.22 -4.19 -11.39
C GLU A 52 26.57 -4.60 -12.84
N THR A 53 26.57 -5.90 -13.12
CA THR A 53 26.86 -6.46 -14.45
C THR A 53 25.69 -7.32 -14.92
N ALA A 54 25.08 -6.92 -16.03
CA ALA A 54 24.26 -7.76 -16.88
C ALA A 54 25.14 -8.29 -18.03
N LEU A 55 24.75 -9.35 -18.74
CA LEU A 55 25.48 -9.92 -19.91
C LEU A 55 26.63 -10.89 -19.61
N TRP A 56 26.74 -11.46 -18.41
CA TRP A 56 27.66 -12.58 -18.20
C TRP A 56 27.03 -13.87 -18.75
N GLN A 57 27.55 -14.38 -19.87
CA GLN A 57 27.00 -15.52 -20.62
C GLN A 57 25.57 -15.30 -21.15
N PRO A 58 25.38 -14.31 -22.02
CA PRO A 58 24.08 -14.11 -22.66
C PRO A 58 23.80 -15.27 -23.62
N ALA A 59 22.52 -15.55 -23.84
CA ALA A 59 22.13 -16.48 -24.88
C ALA A 59 22.37 -15.81 -26.25
N LEU A 60 23.22 -16.44 -27.07
CA LEU A 60 23.57 -15.97 -28.41
C LEU A 60 23.03 -16.95 -29.44
N HIS A 61 22.21 -16.45 -30.37
CA HIS A 61 21.70 -17.26 -31.46
C HIS A 61 21.43 -16.42 -32.71
N THR A 62 21.04 -17.07 -33.80
CA THR A 62 20.75 -16.42 -35.08
C THR A 62 19.27 -16.58 -35.43
N ASN A 63 18.62 -15.50 -35.89
CA ASN A 63 17.22 -15.55 -36.32
C ASN A 63 17.08 -16.08 -37.77
N LYS A 64 15.85 -16.18 -38.26
CA LYS A 64 15.55 -16.68 -39.63
C LYS A 64 16.17 -15.84 -40.76
N ASN A 65 16.50 -14.58 -40.50
CA ASN A 65 17.09 -13.66 -41.47
C ASN A 65 18.62 -13.70 -41.46
N GLY A 66 19.23 -14.42 -40.51
CA GLY A 66 20.67 -14.43 -40.31
C GLY A 66 21.20 -13.38 -39.34
N ASP A 67 20.33 -12.62 -38.66
CA ASP A 67 20.77 -11.62 -37.69
C ASP A 67 21.22 -12.28 -36.39
N VAL A 68 22.26 -11.73 -35.78
CA VAL A 68 22.74 -12.14 -34.45
C VAL A 68 21.82 -11.55 -33.37
N VAL A 69 21.27 -12.41 -32.52
CA VAL A 69 20.37 -12.05 -31.43
C VAL A 69 21.06 -12.34 -30.09
N LEU A 70 21.07 -11.31 -29.24
CA LEU A 70 21.62 -11.34 -27.89
C LEU A 70 20.48 -11.28 -26.87
N GLU A 71 20.30 -12.35 -26.09
CA GLU A 71 19.27 -12.43 -25.05
C GLU A 71 19.87 -12.51 -23.66
N PHE A 72 19.36 -11.67 -22.76
CA PHE A 72 19.80 -11.60 -21.38
C PHE A 72 18.72 -10.98 -20.49
N GLN A 73 18.79 -11.25 -19.19
CA GLN A 73 17.90 -10.67 -18.21
C GLN A 73 18.48 -9.35 -17.68
N MET A 74 17.69 -8.28 -17.74
CA MET A 74 18.02 -6.97 -17.19
C MET A 74 17.77 -6.95 -15.67
N PRO A 75 18.74 -6.49 -14.85
CA PRO A 75 18.51 -6.26 -13.42
C PRO A 75 17.50 -5.14 -13.16
N GLU A 76 16.97 -5.07 -11.95
CA GLU A 76 15.93 -4.11 -11.54
C GLU A 76 16.50 -2.74 -11.13
N ALA A 77 17.83 -2.59 -11.15
CA ALA A 77 18.55 -1.37 -10.82
C ALA A 77 18.20 -0.20 -11.77
N VAL A 78 17.80 0.94 -11.21
CA VAL A 78 17.63 2.19 -11.96
C VAL A 78 18.97 2.88 -12.09
N THR A 79 19.71 2.53 -13.14
CA THR A 79 21.01 3.12 -13.43
C THR A 79 21.18 3.30 -14.94
N ARG A 80 22.29 3.94 -15.34
CA ARG A 80 22.73 3.97 -16.73
C ARG A 80 23.62 2.76 -17.00
N TRP A 81 23.23 1.95 -17.97
CA TRP A 81 24.00 0.80 -18.42
C TRP A 81 24.98 1.20 -19.52
N GLN A 82 26.24 0.81 -19.38
CA GLN A 82 27.26 0.94 -20.42
C GLN A 82 27.28 -0.34 -21.25
N LEU A 83 26.84 -0.26 -22.50
CA LEU A 83 27.02 -1.31 -23.50
C LEU A 83 28.36 -1.07 -24.21
N LEU A 84 29.20 -2.10 -24.25
CA LEU A 84 30.53 -2.07 -24.88
C LEU A 84 30.46 -2.38 -26.38
#